data_AF-A0A485L274-F1
#
_entry.id   AF-A0A485L274-F1
#
_cell.length_a   1.000
_cell.length_b   1.000
_cell.length_c   1.000
_cell.angle_alpha   90.00
_cell.angle_beta   90.00
_cell.angle_gamma   90.00
#
_symmetry.space_group_name_H-M   'P 1'
#
loop_
_entity.id
_entity.type
_entity.pdbx_description
1 polymer ?
#
loop_
_entity_poly.entity_id
_entity_poly.type
_entity_poly.pdbx_seq_one_letter_code
_entity_poly.pdbx_strand_id
1 'polypeptide(L)'
;MSKKAAGVAAVRGTRDLWPKELAAQQHVVSIMQATCSRYGFAPIQTPMLESTDLYTRSLGTTSDIVSKEMYTFPDNSQNSLTLRPEGTAGVVRSMLSNGLQYAGPHKVLYSGSMFRYERPQKGRYREFQQFGVEYIGSNGPHVDLDVLALASDVVRNLGLDLHLHVNTLGHASRQIYRQTLTSFLDPIKNDLSQDSQQRFARGSVLRILDSKDTRDQVLLQEAPRLLDSLTNKARARFDVVQNGLAALGIASTLDHGLVRGLDYYSHTVFEFIDTKSGLACLAGGCYDNLVESLGGPATSCIGWAAGVERLTALCTLTPPQPMQIAMVPVGNVTIPAMQLAASLRAAGHTVHWIDFPQLKKQMKLADQYGCSHAILVGEDELKEESVTVKALTQRAQERVPAANVVAYFNAILRSI
;
A
#
# COMPACT_ATOMS: atom_id res chain seq x y z
N MET A 1 21.48 17.41 -22.10
CA MET A 1 21.76 16.45 -21.02
C MET A 1 22.02 17.23 -19.74
N SER A 2 21.15 17.13 -18.75
CA SER A 2 21.39 17.75 -17.44
C SER A 2 22.61 17.09 -16.81
N LYS A 3 23.67 17.87 -16.53
CA LYS A 3 24.80 17.41 -15.73
C LYS A 3 24.26 17.13 -14.33
N LYS A 4 24.01 15.87 -13.99
CA LYS A 4 23.74 15.47 -12.60
C LYS A 4 24.94 15.90 -11.76
N ALA A 5 24.69 16.60 -10.65
CA ALA A 5 25.74 16.88 -9.68
C ALA A 5 26.37 15.56 -9.23
N ALA A 6 27.70 15.48 -9.28
CA ALA A 6 28.42 14.35 -8.71
C ALA A 6 28.50 14.55 -7.20
N GLY A 7 27.72 13.78 -6.44
CA GLY A 7 27.74 13.81 -4.98
C GLY A 7 26.43 13.30 -4.38
N VAL A 8 26.52 12.24 -3.57
CA VAL A 8 25.45 11.59 -2.79
C VAL A 8 24.25 11.10 -3.61
N ALA A 9 23.94 9.80 -3.51
CA ALA A 9 22.82 9.18 -4.21
C ALA A 9 21.96 8.35 -3.25
N ALA A 10 20.69 8.16 -3.60
CA ALA A 10 19.80 7.25 -2.88
C ALA A 10 20.40 5.85 -2.78
N VAL A 11 20.17 5.18 -1.66
CA VAL A 11 20.60 3.80 -1.44
C VAL A 11 19.98 2.92 -2.52
N ARG A 12 20.76 1.98 -3.07
CA ARG A 12 20.26 1.06 -4.10
C ARG A 12 19.00 0.35 -3.60
N GLY A 13 17.90 0.51 -4.33
CA GLY A 13 16.59 -0.06 -4.03
C GLY A 13 15.66 0.86 -3.23
N THR A 14 16.07 2.08 -2.90
CA THR A 14 15.21 3.16 -2.40
C THR A 14 15.08 4.25 -3.48
N ARG A 15 14.16 5.21 -3.28
CA ARG A 15 13.91 6.29 -4.25
C ARG A 15 13.24 7.48 -3.60
N ASP A 16 13.56 8.66 -4.11
CA ASP A 16 12.79 9.88 -3.84
C ASP A 16 11.59 9.92 -4.78
N LEU A 17 10.41 10.26 -4.24
CA LEU A 17 9.22 10.48 -5.04
C LEU A 17 9.02 11.99 -5.24
N TRP A 18 9.02 12.42 -6.49
CA TRP A 18 8.74 13.82 -6.82
C TRP A 18 7.23 14.11 -6.74
N PRO A 19 6.80 15.38 -6.62
CA PRO A 19 5.41 15.73 -6.31
C PRO A 19 4.35 15.00 -7.15
N LYS A 20 4.56 14.82 -8.45
CA LYS A 20 3.64 14.09 -9.33
C LYS A 20 3.52 12.60 -8.97
N GLU A 21 4.66 11.96 -8.70
CA GLU A 21 4.70 10.54 -8.33
C GLU A 21 4.13 10.31 -6.94
N LEU A 22 4.47 11.19 -5.99
CA LEU A 22 3.95 11.14 -4.63
C LEU A 22 2.43 11.39 -4.60
N ALA A 23 1.93 12.37 -5.36
CA ALA A 23 0.49 12.64 -5.46
C ALA A 23 -0.30 11.44 -6.00
N ALA A 24 0.26 10.71 -6.98
CA ALA A 24 -0.34 9.47 -7.48
C ALA A 24 -0.46 8.40 -6.39
N GLN A 25 0.61 8.18 -5.61
CA GLN A 25 0.57 7.23 -4.49
C GLN A 25 -0.39 7.66 -3.39
N GLN A 26 -0.37 8.94 -3.02
CA GLN A 26 -1.28 9.50 -2.01
C GLN A 26 -2.74 9.37 -2.43
N HIS A 27 -3.04 9.55 -3.72
CA HIS A 27 -4.39 9.37 -4.23
C HIS A 27 -4.86 7.92 -4.09
N VAL A 28 -4.04 6.95 -4.49
CA VAL A 28 -4.33 5.53 -4.30
C VAL A 28 -4.56 5.20 -2.82
N VAL A 29 -3.68 5.68 -1.93
CA VAL A 29 -3.84 5.51 -0.48
C VAL A 29 -5.14 6.14 0.02
N SER A 30 -5.50 7.33 -0.44
CA SER A 30 -6.73 8.02 -0.02
C SER A 30 -8.00 7.25 -0.41
N ILE A 31 -8.03 6.64 -1.60
CA ILE A 31 -9.14 5.79 -2.05
C ILE A 31 -9.25 4.54 -1.18
N MET A 32 -8.12 3.90 -0.87
CA MET A 32 -8.09 2.74 0.02
C MET A 32 -8.58 3.10 1.43
N GLN A 33 -8.08 4.20 2.01
CA GLN A 33 -8.51 4.69 3.33
C GLN A 33 -10.01 5.00 3.36
N ALA A 34 -10.52 5.73 2.37
CA ALA A 34 -11.94 6.07 2.28
C ALA A 34 -12.83 4.83 2.08
N THR A 35 -12.31 3.79 1.43
CA THR A 35 -13.01 2.51 1.29
C THR A 35 -13.03 1.75 2.62
N CYS A 36 -11.88 1.62 3.28
CA CYS A 36 -11.75 0.93 4.56
C CYS A 36 -12.57 1.58 5.69
N SER A 37 -12.67 2.92 5.71
CA SER A 37 -13.46 3.63 6.73
C SER A 37 -14.95 3.31 6.67
N ARG A 38 -15.50 3.02 5.48
CA ARG A 38 -16.90 2.57 5.32
C ARG A 38 -17.16 1.19 5.92
N TYR A 39 -16.11 0.38 6.09
CA TYR A 39 -16.14 -0.91 6.78
C TYR A 39 -15.80 -0.82 8.28
N GLY A 40 -15.65 0.40 8.80
CA GLY A 40 -15.35 0.67 10.21
C GLY A 40 -13.88 0.50 10.60
N PHE A 41 -12.96 0.39 9.64
CA PHE A 41 -11.52 0.32 9.94
C PHE A 41 -10.97 1.71 10.24
N ALA A 42 -10.21 1.82 11.33
CA ALA A 42 -9.61 3.07 11.80
C ALA A 42 -8.08 3.07 11.64
N PRO A 43 -7.44 4.22 11.37
CA PRO A 43 -6.00 4.28 11.18
C PRO A 43 -5.23 3.98 12.47
N ILE A 44 -4.14 3.21 12.34
CA ILE A 44 -3.09 3.01 13.35
C ILE A 44 -1.73 3.30 12.73
N GLN A 45 -0.80 3.77 13.56
CA GLN A 45 0.61 3.93 13.19
C GLN A 45 1.49 3.21 14.21
N THR A 46 2.31 2.27 13.71
CA THR A 46 3.33 1.58 14.50
C THR A 46 4.72 2.15 14.17
N PRO A 47 5.70 2.03 15.09
CA PRO A 47 7.09 2.34 14.81
C PRO A 47 7.63 1.61 13.57
N MET A 48 8.55 2.25 12.85
CA MET A 48 9.29 1.59 11.75
C MET A 48 10.43 0.72 12.26
N LEU A 49 10.94 1.02 13.46
CA LEU A 49 12.02 0.30 14.12
C LEU A 49 11.44 -0.46 15.30
N GLU A 50 11.64 -1.78 15.31
CA GLU A 50 11.10 -2.69 16.33
C GLU A 50 12.21 -3.61 16.83
N SER A 51 11.99 -4.27 17.96
CA SER A 51 12.88 -5.35 18.41
C SER A 51 12.91 -6.46 17.35
N THR A 52 14.11 -6.96 17.03
CA THR A 52 14.28 -8.09 16.10
C THR A 52 13.46 -9.31 16.53
N ASP A 53 13.31 -9.51 17.85
CA ASP A 53 12.54 -10.62 18.42
C ASP A 53 11.07 -10.64 17.98
N LEU A 54 10.49 -9.48 17.66
CA LEU A 54 9.12 -9.40 17.15
C LEU A 54 8.97 -10.20 15.85
N TYR A 55 9.90 -10.01 14.91
CA TYR A 55 9.80 -10.61 13.58
C TYR A 55 10.30 -12.05 13.53
N THR A 56 11.29 -12.40 14.35
CA THR A 56 11.77 -13.78 14.44
C THR A 56 10.70 -14.71 15.02
N ARG A 57 9.92 -14.25 16.02
CA ARG A 57 8.81 -15.01 16.60
C ARG A 57 7.58 -15.05 15.69
N SER A 58 7.19 -13.92 15.11
CA SER A 58 5.94 -13.82 14.32
C SER A 58 6.04 -14.51 12.96
N LEU A 59 7.10 -14.26 12.20
CA LEU A 59 7.20 -14.73 10.81
C LEU A 59 7.74 -16.16 10.70
N GLY A 60 8.33 -16.68 11.78
CA GLY A 60 9.00 -17.96 11.84
C GLY A 60 10.44 -17.90 11.32
N THR A 61 11.35 -18.62 11.98
CA THR A 61 12.78 -18.68 11.62
C THR A 61 13.04 -19.30 10.24
N THR A 62 12.07 -20.06 9.71
CA THR A 62 12.13 -20.72 8.40
C THR A 62 11.71 -19.82 7.25
N SER A 63 11.20 -18.62 7.53
CA SER A 63 10.77 -17.67 6.50
C SER A 63 11.96 -17.05 5.77
N ASP A 64 11.83 -16.87 4.45
CA ASP A 64 12.80 -16.12 3.66
C ASP A 64 13.06 -14.73 4.23
N ILE A 65 12.01 -14.03 4.68
CA ILE A 65 12.14 -12.69 5.25
C ILE A 65 13.10 -12.69 6.43
N VAL A 66 12.84 -13.55 7.42
CA VAL A 66 13.66 -13.65 8.63
C VAL A 66 15.07 -14.14 8.32
N SER A 67 15.20 -15.10 7.39
CA SER A 67 16.49 -15.72 7.10
C SER A 67 17.46 -14.85 6.30
N LYS A 68 16.96 -13.98 5.38
CA LYS A 68 17.84 -13.26 4.45
C LYS A 68 17.42 -11.84 4.07
N GLU A 69 16.24 -11.35 4.50
CA GLU A 69 15.69 -10.09 3.98
C GLU A 69 15.47 -8.99 5.04
N MET A 70 15.71 -9.25 6.33
CA MET A 70 15.56 -8.21 7.35
C MET A 70 16.74 -7.22 7.37
N TYR A 71 16.43 -5.94 7.56
CA TYR A 71 17.42 -4.92 7.90
C TYR A 71 17.59 -4.86 9.41
N THR A 72 18.54 -5.62 9.94
CA THR A 72 18.81 -5.75 11.38
C THR A 72 20.13 -5.11 11.77
N PHE A 73 20.16 -4.37 12.88
CA PHE A 73 21.35 -3.71 13.41
C PHE A 73 21.29 -3.55 14.94
N PRO A 74 22.44 -3.49 15.64
CA PRO A 74 22.47 -3.14 17.05
C PRO A 74 22.24 -1.64 17.26
N ASP A 75 21.52 -1.26 18.31
CA ASP A 75 21.53 0.11 18.82
C ASP A 75 22.80 0.41 19.65
N ASN A 76 22.91 1.64 20.15
CA ASN A 76 24.06 2.04 20.99
C ASN A 76 24.14 1.26 22.31
N SER A 77 23.03 0.67 22.76
CA SER A 77 22.94 -0.21 23.94
C SER A 77 23.09 -1.69 23.57
N GLN A 78 23.46 -2.01 22.32
CA GLN A 78 23.60 -3.36 21.78
C GLN A 78 22.30 -4.17 21.70
N ASN A 79 21.13 -3.54 21.80
CA ASN A 79 19.86 -4.21 21.52
C ASN A 79 19.73 -4.47 20.01
N SER A 80 19.28 -5.67 19.63
CA SER A 80 19.04 -5.99 18.22
C SER A 80 17.72 -5.36 17.76
N LEU A 81 17.81 -4.41 16.84
CA LEU A 81 16.67 -3.73 16.24
C LEU A 81 16.56 -4.08 14.76
N THR A 82 15.33 -4.07 14.25
CA THR A 82 15.02 -4.37 12.86
C THR A 82 14.05 -3.35 12.28
N LEU A 83 14.34 -2.84 11.09
CA LEU A 83 13.36 -2.07 10.31
C LEU A 83 12.24 -3.00 9.87
N ARG A 84 10.99 -2.58 10.09
CA ARG A 84 9.81 -3.41 9.85
C ARG A 84 9.75 -3.95 8.42
N PRO A 85 9.72 -5.28 8.21
CA PRO A 85 9.55 -5.87 6.88
C PRO A 85 8.08 -6.01 6.47
N GLU A 86 7.15 -5.86 7.41
CA GLU A 86 5.69 -5.97 7.24
C GLU A 86 4.96 -5.30 8.42
N GLY A 87 3.64 -5.09 8.31
CA GLY A 87 2.85 -4.30 9.27
C GLY A 87 2.07 -5.08 10.32
N THR A 88 1.66 -6.32 10.04
CA THR A 88 0.77 -7.13 10.88
C THR A 88 1.37 -7.41 12.26
N ALA A 89 2.63 -7.86 12.35
CA ALA A 89 3.24 -8.14 13.65
C ALA A 89 3.35 -6.89 14.53
N GLY A 90 3.64 -5.73 13.93
CA GLY A 90 3.67 -4.44 14.63
C GLY A 90 2.31 -4.06 15.20
N VAL A 91 1.23 -4.30 14.45
CA VAL A 91 -0.15 -4.06 14.91
C VAL A 91 -0.49 -4.96 16.10
N VAL A 92 -0.23 -6.27 15.97
CA VAL A 92 -0.49 -7.23 17.06
C VAL A 92 0.34 -6.90 18.29
N ARG A 93 1.63 -6.57 18.12
CA ARG A 93 2.51 -6.13 19.21
C ARG A 93 1.94 -4.91 19.91
N SER A 94 1.50 -3.89 19.16
CA SER A 94 0.90 -2.68 19.71
C SER A 94 -0.33 -3.00 20.56
N MET A 95 -1.23 -3.86 20.06
CA MET A 95 -2.40 -4.31 20.80
C MET A 95 -2.01 -4.96 22.15
N LEU A 96 -1.05 -5.89 22.11
CA LEU A 96 -0.58 -6.62 23.29
C LEU A 96 0.11 -5.71 24.31
N SER A 97 1.00 -4.82 23.86
CA SER A 97 1.75 -3.92 24.75
C SER A 97 0.86 -2.87 25.42
N ASN A 98 -0.31 -2.59 24.85
CA ASN A 98 -1.30 -1.66 25.42
C ASN A 98 -2.42 -2.36 26.20
N GLY A 99 -2.35 -3.70 26.39
CA GLY A 99 -3.37 -4.44 27.15
C GLY A 99 -4.73 -4.53 26.44
N LEU A 100 -4.77 -4.37 25.11
CA LEU A 100 -6.01 -4.28 24.33
C LEU A 100 -6.53 -5.64 23.84
N GLN A 101 -5.85 -6.75 24.14
CA GLN A 101 -6.22 -8.09 23.69
C GLN A 101 -7.59 -8.59 24.19
N TYR A 102 -8.14 -7.97 25.23
CA TYR A 102 -9.48 -8.27 25.78
C TYR A 102 -10.50 -7.15 25.57
N ALA A 103 -10.12 -6.06 24.89
CA ALA A 103 -10.96 -4.87 24.68
C ALA A 103 -12.00 -5.03 23.55
N GLY A 104 -12.23 -6.27 23.10
CA GLY A 104 -13.11 -6.61 21.98
C GLY A 104 -12.38 -6.63 20.63
N PRO A 105 -13.13 -6.85 19.53
CA PRO A 105 -12.54 -6.92 18.20
C PRO A 105 -12.03 -5.56 17.73
N HIS A 106 -10.85 -5.53 17.12
CA HIS A 106 -10.22 -4.34 16.56
C HIS A 106 -10.24 -4.38 15.03
N LYS A 107 -10.76 -3.33 14.40
CA LYS A 107 -10.64 -3.09 12.94
C LYS A 107 -9.69 -1.93 12.70
N VAL A 108 -8.46 -2.21 12.29
CA VAL A 108 -7.44 -1.18 12.08
C VAL A 108 -6.84 -1.23 10.68
N LEU A 109 -6.44 -0.07 10.16
CA LEU A 109 -5.71 0.07 8.90
C LEU A 109 -4.38 0.78 9.13
N TYR A 110 -3.36 0.46 8.35
CA TYR A 110 -2.07 1.14 8.37
C TYR A 110 -1.61 1.47 6.95
N SER A 111 -0.75 2.48 6.86
CA SER A 111 -0.04 2.85 5.64
C SER A 111 1.37 3.33 6.01
N GLY A 112 2.40 2.85 5.32
CA GLY A 112 3.75 3.41 5.45
C GLY A 112 4.87 2.52 4.90
N SER A 113 6.11 2.96 5.10
CA SER A 113 7.31 2.26 4.62
C SER A 113 7.49 0.89 5.27
N MET A 114 7.91 -0.08 4.48
CA MET A 114 8.38 -1.41 4.86
C MET A 114 9.73 -1.67 4.18
N PHE A 115 10.56 -2.49 4.83
CA PHE A 115 11.96 -2.69 4.42
C PHE A 115 12.29 -4.16 4.23
N ARG A 116 12.74 -4.54 3.03
CA ARG A 116 13.18 -5.91 2.72
C ARG A 116 14.43 -5.91 1.87
N TYR A 117 15.46 -6.64 2.27
CA TYR A 117 16.72 -6.82 1.55
C TYR A 117 16.56 -7.77 0.36
N GLU A 118 15.56 -7.52 -0.48
CA GLU A 118 15.36 -8.25 -1.74
C GLU A 118 16.26 -7.67 -2.85
N ARG A 119 16.50 -8.48 -3.89
CA ARG A 119 17.13 -8.00 -5.12
C ARG A 119 16.15 -7.03 -5.82
N PRO A 120 16.51 -5.74 -6.01
CA PRO A 120 15.59 -4.78 -6.60
C PRO A 120 15.21 -5.17 -8.03
N GLN A 121 13.92 -5.10 -8.34
CA GLN A 121 13.35 -5.32 -9.67
C GLN A 121 12.11 -4.44 -9.85
N LYS A 122 11.53 -4.38 -11.06
CA LYS A 122 10.33 -3.55 -11.31
C LYS A 122 9.20 -3.94 -10.35
N GLY A 123 8.75 -3.01 -9.52
CA GLY A 123 7.71 -3.26 -8.51
C GLY A 123 8.17 -4.02 -7.24
N ARG A 124 9.49 -4.20 -7.05
CA ARG A 124 10.09 -4.68 -5.80
C ARG A 124 11.25 -3.78 -5.40
N TYR A 125 11.05 -3.04 -4.31
CA TYR A 125 12.00 -2.09 -3.76
C TYR A 125 12.48 -2.59 -2.40
N ARG A 126 13.62 -2.08 -1.95
CA ARG A 126 14.15 -2.36 -0.62
C ARG A 126 13.46 -1.56 0.47
N GLU A 127 13.02 -0.36 0.13
CA GLU A 127 12.00 0.39 0.86
C GLU A 127 10.79 0.52 -0.04
N PHE A 128 9.62 0.09 0.42
CA PHE A 128 8.35 0.18 -0.31
C PHE A 128 7.22 0.59 0.62
N GLN A 129 6.18 1.19 0.06
CA GLN A 129 4.97 1.59 0.77
C GLN A 129 3.97 0.43 0.80
N GLN A 130 3.53 0.07 2.01
CA GLN A 130 2.49 -0.92 2.21
C GLN A 130 1.27 -0.27 2.85
N PHE A 131 0.10 -0.62 2.33
CA PHE A 131 -1.19 -0.36 2.96
C PHE A 131 -1.79 -1.69 3.40
N GLY A 132 -2.35 -1.77 4.60
CA GLY A 132 -2.99 -2.99 5.06
C GLY A 132 -4.08 -2.78 6.09
N VAL A 133 -4.87 -3.81 6.32
CA VAL A 133 -5.94 -3.83 7.32
C VAL A 133 -5.84 -5.09 8.15
N GLU A 134 -6.19 -4.98 9.42
CA GLU A 134 -6.22 -6.08 10.38
C GLU A 134 -7.55 -6.07 11.11
N TYR A 135 -8.28 -7.18 11.05
CA TYR A 135 -9.45 -7.45 11.85
C TYR A 135 -9.11 -8.53 12.89
N ILE A 136 -8.91 -8.10 14.13
CA ILE A 136 -8.37 -8.91 15.22
C ILE A 136 -9.47 -9.16 16.24
N GLY A 137 -9.62 -10.40 16.71
CA GLY A 137 -10.53 -10.76 17.81
C GLY A 137 -11.96 -11.12 17.38
N SER A 138 -12.26 -11.13 16.08
CA SER A 138 -13.53 -11.64 15.55
C SER A 138 -13.30 -12.95 14.79
N ASN A 139 -14.18 -13.94 14.96
CA ASN A 139 -14.02 -15.28 14.39
C ASN A 139 -15.22 -15.69 13.54
N GLY A 140 -14.93 -16.30 12.40
CA GLY A 140 -15.89 -17.06 11.62
C GLY A 140 -15.70 -16.80 10.13
N PRO A 141 -16.21 -17.68 9.27
CA PRO A 141 -16.11 -17.48 7.82
C PRO A 141 -16.82 -16.21 7.33
N HIS A 142 -17.80 -15.70 8.07
CA HIS A 142 -18.46 -14.43 7.76
C HIS A 142 -17.54 -13.21 7.99
N VAL A 143 -16.59 -13.31 8.93
CA VAL A 143 -15.54 -12.30 9.13
C VAL A 143 -14.59 -12.32 7.95
N ASP A 144 -14.22 -13.51 7.48
CA ASP A 144 -13.38 -13.69 6.29
C ASP A 144 -14.03 -13.04 5.07
N LEU A 145 -15.34 -13.27 4.90
CA LEU A 145 -16.16 -12.67 3.85
C LEU A 145 -16.21 -11.13 3.92
N ASP A 146 -16.40 -10.54 5.11
CA ASP A 146 -16.41 -9.07 5.28
C ASP A 146 -15.08 -8.45 4.83
N VAL A 147 -13.95 -9.09 5.18
CA VAL A 147 -12.61 -8.62 4.80
C VAL A 147 -12.29 -8.85 3.33
N LEU A 148 -12.76 -9.96 2.74
CA LEU A 148 -12.66 -10.21 1.30
C LEU A 148 -13.51 -9.23 0.48
N ALA A 149 -14.73 -8.93 0.94
CA ALA A 149 -15.60 -7.93 0.34
C ALA A 149 -14.94 -6.54 0.36
N LEU A 150 -14.36 -6.14 1.50
CA LEU A 150 -13.56 -4.92 1.59
C LEU A 150 -12.41 -4.89 0.58
N ALA A 151 -11.64 -5.98 0.46
CA ALA A 151 -10.53 -6.06 -0.50
C ALA A 151 -11.04 -5.93 -1.96
N SER A 152 -12.15 -6.59 -2.29
CA SER A 152 -12.81 -6.48 -3.60
C SER A 152 -13.27 -5.05 -3.90
N ASP A 153 -13.84 -4.37 -2.90
CA ASP A 153 -14.27 -2.97 -3.02
C ASP A 153 -13.10 -2.02 -3.22
N VAL A 154 -11.97 -2.26 -2.56
CA VAL A 154 -10.74 -1.49 -2.78
C VAL A 154 -10.27 -1.64 -4.23
N VAL A 155 -10.19 -2.86 -4.75
CA VAL A 155 -9.78 -3.13 -6.14
C VAL A 155 -10.71 -2.43 -7.13
N ARG A 156 -12.02 -2.56 -6.91
CA ARG A 156 -13.05 -1.91 -7.74
C ARG A 156 -12.97 -0.38 -7.71
N ASN A 157 -12.84 0.22 -6.53
CA ASN A 157 -12.79 1.69 -6.38
C ASN A 157 -11.49 2.29 -6.93
N LEU A 158 -10.42 1.52 -6.99
CA LEU A 158 -9.19 1.91 -7.69
C LEU A 158 -9.29 1.73 -9.22
N GLY A 159 -10.38 1.14 -9.73
CA GLY A 159 -10.58 0.87 -11.15
C GLY A 159 -9.61 -0.18 -11.70
N LEU A 160 -9.16 -1.12 -10.87
CA LEU A 160 -8.16 -2.11 -11.24
C LEU A 160 -8.81 -3.41 -11.73
N ASP A 161 -8.22 -4.00 -12.76
CA ASP A 161 -8.58 -5.32 -13.28
C ASP A 161 -7.73 -6.41 -12.61
N LEU A 162 -8.08 -6.75 -11.37
CA LEU A 162 -7.42 -7.80 -10.60
C LEU A 162 -8.40 -8.92 -10.27
N HIS A 163 -7.93 -10.16 -10.37
CA HIS A 163 -8.73 -11.35 -10.12
C HIS A 163 -8.42 -11.93 -8.74
N LEU A 164 -9.46 -12.27 -7.98
CA LEU A 164 -9.35 -12.90 -6.67
C LEU A 164 -9.01 -14.38 -6.83
N HIS A 165 -7.85 -14.78 -6.33
CA HIS A 165 -7.47 -16.17 -6.09
C HIS A 165 -7.63 -16.46 -4.60
N VAL A 166 -8.29 -17.56 -4.27
CA VAL A 166 -8.58 -17.94 -2.88
C VAL A 166 -8.21 -19.40 -2.65
N ASN A 167 -7.76 -19.70 -1.43
CA ASN A 167 -7.52 -21.05 -0.95
C ASN A 167 -7.78 -21.12 0.56
N THR A 168 -7.67 -22.31 1.13
CA THR A 168 -7.62 -22.45 2.59
C THR A 168 -6.46 -23.31 3.06
N LEU A 169 -5.77 -22.84 4.10
CA LEU A 169 -4.75 -23.60 4.81
C LEU A 169 -5.32 -24.49 5.93
N GLY A 170 -6.61 -24.33 6.26
CA GLY A 170 -7.18 -24.90 7.47
C GLY A 170 -6.43 -24.48 8.73
N HIS A 171 -6.52 -25.26 9.80
CA HIS A 171 -5.73 -25.05 11.03
C HIS A 171 -4.89 -26.29 11.32
N ALA A 172 -5.46 -27.30 11.99
CA ALA A 172 -4.82 -28.60 12.17
C ALA A 172 -4.48 -29.32 10.85
N SER A 173 -5.28 -29.10 9.81
CA SER A 173 -5.08 -29.65 8.45
C SER A 173 -3.74 -29.28 7.84
N ARG A 174 -3.20 -28.12 8.19
CA ARG A 174 -1.90 -27.66 7.68
C ARG A 174 -0.76 -28.56 8.11
N GLN A 175 -0.81 -29.06 9.36
CA GLN A 175 0.22 -29.96 9.89
C GLN A 175 0.15 -31.34 9.21
N ILE A 176 -1.06 -31.87 9.03
CA ILE A 176 -1.31 -33.12 8.30
C ILE A 176 -0.76 -33.00 6.89
N TYR A 177 -1.15 -31.95 6.17
CA TYR A 177 -0.71 -31.73 4.81
C TYR A 177 0.81 -31.52 4.69
N ARG A 178 1.43 -30.82 5.66
CA ARG A 178 2.90 -30.69 5.69
C ARG A 178 3.56 -32.06 5.73
N GLN A 179 3.07 -33.00 6.53
CA GLN A 179 3.62 -34.36 6.57
C GLN A 179 3.40 -35.11 5.24
N THR A 180 2.20 -34.99 4.66
CA THR A 180 1.86 -35.58 3.37
C THR A 180 2.77 -35.04 2.26
N LEU A 181 2.93 -33.72 2.18
CA LEU A 181 3.77 -33.07 1.18
C LEU A 181 5.26 -33.38 1.38
N THR A 182 5.75 -33.42 2.63
CA THR A 182 7.13 -33.86 2.89
C THR A 182 7.36 -35.28 2.40
N SER A 183 6.42 -36.19 2.66
CA SER A 183 6.52 -37.60 2.23
C SER A 183 6.50 -37.73 0.70
N PHE A 184 5.71 -36.90 0.01
CA PHE A 184 5.69 -36.82 -1.44
C PHE A 184 7.01 -36.27 -2.02
N LEU A 185 7.57 -35.22 -1.40
CA LEU A 185 8.76 -34.54 -1.90
C LEU A 185 10.07 -35.26 -1.57
N ASP A 186 10.15 -36.01 -0.46
CA ASP A 186 11.37 -36.68 -0.03
C ASP A 186 12.03 -37.58 -1.11
N PRO A 187 11.31 -38.43 -1.86
CA PRO A 187 11.91 -39.23 -2.92
C PRO A 187 12.41 -38.42 -4.11
N ILE A 188 11.82 -37.25 -4.38
CA ILE A 188 12.15 -36.38 -5.53
C ILE A 188 12.97 -35.15 -5.13
N LYS A 189 13.40 -35.03 -3.87
CA LYS A 189 14.01 -33.82 -3.33
C LYS A 189 15.30 -33.41 -4.05
N ASN A 190 16.06 -34.38 -4.54
CA ASN A 190 17.32 -34.11 -5.25
C ASN A 190 17.10 -33.56 -6.67
N ASP A 191 15.89 -33.75 -7.23
CA ASP A 191 15.51 -33.25 -8.56
C ASP A 191 14.93 -31.83 -8.51
N LEU A 192 14.57 -31.36 -7.30
CA LEU A 192 14.13 -29.99 -7.07
C LEU A 192 15.25 -28.98 -7.34
N SER A 193 14.87 -27.74 -7.60
CA SER A 193 15.78 -26.60 -7.66
C SER A 193 16.56 -26.42 -6.36
N GLN A 194 17.72 -25.76 -6.44
CA GLN A 194 18.56 -25.54 -5.25
C GLN A 194 17.83 -24.76 -4.14
N ASP A 195 16.98 -23.78 -4.50
CA ASP A 195 16.18 -23.02 -3.54
C ASP A 195 15.12 -23.92 -2.87
N SER A 196 14.45 -24.78 -3.65
CA SER A 196 13.48 -25.74 -3.13
C SER A 196 14.13 -26.83 -2.27
N GLN A 197 15.33 -27.28 -2.60
CA GLN A 197 16.14 -28.17 -1.74
C GLN A 197 16.47 -27.50 -0.40
N GLN A 198 16.88 -26.23 -0.41
CA GLN A 198 17.13 -25.47 0.81
C GLN A 198 15.86 -25.28 1.64
N ARG A 199 14.72 -24.99 0.99
CA ARG A 199 13.39 -24.89 1.62
C ARG A 199 13.01 -26.21 2.28
N PHE A 200 13.22 -27.34 1.59
CA PHE A 200 12.97 -28.67 2.13
C PHE A 200 13.83 -28.93 3.38
N ALA A 201 15.15 -28.69 3.28
CA ALA A 201 16.11 -28.92 4.37
C ALA A 201 15.80 -28.11 5.64
N ARG A 202 15.35 -26.85 5.50
CA ARG A 202 14.93 -26.02 6.64
C ARG A 202 13.49 -26.25 7.10
N GLY A 203 12.74 -27.17 6.47
CA GLY A 203 11.36 -27.48 6.82
C GLY A 203 10.30 -26.50 6.29
N SER A 204 10.65 -25.59 5.38
CA SER A 204 9.70 -24.67 4.72
C SER A 204 9.01 -25.35 3.52
N VAL A 205 8.53 -26.58 3.74
CA VAL A 205 8.09 -27.51 2.68
C VAL A 205 6.90 -26.97 1.89
N LEU A 206 5.95 -26.32 2.56
CA LEU A 206 4.79 -25.75 1.88
C LEU A 206 5.20 -24.72 0.82
N ARG A 207 6.22 -23.89 1.08
CA ARG A 207 6.66 -22.84 0.14
C ARG A 207 7.26 -23.39 -1.15
N ILE A 208 7.55 -24.69 -1.22
CA ILE A 208 7.99 -25.33 -2.47
C ILE A 208 6.86 -25.28 -3.51
N LEU A 209 5.58 -25.31 -3.10
CA LEU A 209 4.42 -25.18 -4.00
C LEU A 209 4.36 -23.84 -4.74
N ASP A 210 4.97 -22.77 -4.20
CA ASP A 210 5.05 -21.46 -4.84
C ASP A 210 6.38 -21.26 -5.62
N SER A 211 7.10 -22.35 -5.94
CA SER A 211 8.32 -22.24 -6.74
C SER A 211 8.04 -21.67 -8.14
N LYS A 212 8.96 -20.82 -8.61
CA LYS A 212 8.95 -20.25 -9.97
C LYS A 212 9.94 -20.97 -10.89
N ASP A 213 10.68 -21.97 -10.40
CA ASP A 213 11.53 -22.82 -11.24
C ASP A 213 10.65 -23.78 -12.04
N THR A 214 10.86 -23.84 -13.36
CA THR A 214 10.04 -24.65 -14.26
C THR A 214 10.16 -26.15 -13.97
N ARG A 215 11.30 -26.62 -13.44
CA ARG A 215 11.47 -28.03 -13.04
C ARG A 215 10.61 -28.36 -11.83
N ASP A 216 10.64 -27.49 -10.82
CA ASP A 216 9.79 -27.65 -9.64
C ASP A 216 8.32 -27.64 -10.05
N GLN A 217 7.90 -26.73 -10.93
CA GLN A 217 6.51 -26.64 -11.40
C GLN A 217 6.03 -27.92 -12.08
N VAL A 218 6.88 -28.59 -12.86
CA VAL A 218 6.55 -29.87 -13.49
C VAL A 218 6.41 -30.98 -12.43
N LEU A 219 7.37 -31.08 -11.51
CA LEU A 219 7.35 -32.08 -10.45
C LEU A 219 6.14 -31.91 -9.49
N LEU A 220 5.70 -30.68 -9.29
CA LEU A 220 4.61 -30.33 -8.39
C LEU A 220 3.22 -30.50 -9.00
N GLN A 221 3.08 -30.85 -10.29
CA GLN A 221 1.76 -31.10 -10.90
C GLN A 221 1.02 -32.26 -10.21
N GLU A 222 1.77 -33.26 -9.74
CA GLU A 222 1.25 -34.44 -9.04
C GLU A 222 1.26 -34.27 -7.51
N ALA A 223 1.56 -33.06 -7.00
CA ALA A 223 1.60 -32.84 -5.57
C ALA A 223 0.21 -33.03 -4.93
N PRO A 224 0.14 -33.61 -3.72
CA PRO A 224 -1.12 -33.75 -3.00
C PRO A 224 -1.76 -32.38 -2.80
N ARG A 225 -3.10 -32.30 -2.83
CA ARG A 225 -3.80 -31.03 -2.61
C ARG A 225 -4.12 -30.84 -1.14
N LEU A 226 -3.93 -29.62 -0.63
CA LEU A 226 -4.23 -29.29 0.77
C LEU A 226 -5.72 -29.50 1.11
N LEU A 227 -6.60 -29.31 0.13
CA LEU A 227 -8.04 -29.55 0.29
C LEU A 227 -8.37 -31.00 0.67
N ASP A 228 -7.54 -31.97 0.27
CA ASP A 228 -7.76 -33.39 0.57
C ASP A 228 -7.36 -33.72 2.02
N SER A 229 -6.58 -32.84 2.66
CA SER A 229 -6.17 -32.95 4.07
C SER A 229 -7.04 -32.12 5.02
N LEU A 230 -8.13 -31.51 4.52
CA LEU A 230 -9.02 -30.70 5.34
C LEU A 230 -9.82 -31.55 6.32
N THR A 231 -9.88 -31.10 7.57
CA THR A 231 -10.87 -31.61 8.53
C THR A 231 -12.26 -31.18 8.09
N ASN A 232 -13.30 -31.91 8.52
CA ASN A 232 -14.69 -31.55 8.22
C ASN A 232 -15.04 -30.12 8.65
N LYS A 233 -14.51 -29.66 9.79
CA LYS A 233 -14.69 -28.28 10.28
C LYS A 233 -14.03 -27.25 9.35
N ALA A 234 -12.81 -27.51 8.88
CA ALA A 234 -12.11 -26.61 7.98
C ALA A 234 -12.79 -26.55 6.60
N ARG A 235 -13.24 -27.69 6.07
CA ARG A 235 -14.02 -27.76 4.84
C ARG A 235 -15.32 -26.97 4.95
N ALA A 236 -16.12 -27.23 5.98
CA ALA A 236 -17.37 -26.50 6.20
C ALA A 236 -17.17 -24.98 6.35
N ARG A 237 -16.10 -24.54 7.02
CA ARG A 237 -15.75 -23.10 7.08
C ARG A 237 -15.49 -22.54 5.68
N PHE A 238 -14.67 -23.23 4.89
CA PHE A 238 -14.28 -22.74 3.57
C PHE A 238 -15.44 -22.75 2.57
N ASP A 239 -16.36 -23.71 2.67
CA ASP A 239 -17.59 -23.75 1.86
C ASP A 239 -18.45 -22.50 2.11
N VAL A 240 -18.55 -22.02 3.36
CA VAL A 240 -19.25 -20.76 3.66
C VAL A 240 -18.58 -19.57 2.98
N VAL A 241 -17.24 -19.53 2.93
CA VAL A 241 -16.50 -18.46 2.25
C VAL A 241 -16.74 -18.50 0.73
N GLN A 242 -16.63 -19.67 0.11
CA GLN A 242 -16.86 -19.80 -1.34
C GLN A 242 -18.30 -19.43 -1.73
N ASN A 243 -19.29 -19.93 -0.97
CA ASN A 243 -20.69 -19.62 -1.22
C ASN A 243 -21.01 -18.14 -0.96
N GLY A 244 -20.40 -17.55 0.07
CA GLY A 244 -20.59 -16.13 0.37
C GLY A 244 -19.99 -15.21 -0.69
N LEU A 245 -18.80 -15.54 -1.22
CA LEU A 245 -18.21 -14.81 -2.36
C LEU A 245 -19.13 -14.82 -3.57
N ALA A 246 -19.67 -15.99 -3.92
CA ALA A 246 -20.62 -16.13 -5.01
C ALA A 246 -21.91 -15.33 -4.76
N ALA A 247 -22.46 -15.38 -3.54
CA ALA A 247 -23.67 -14.64 -3.17
C ALA A 247 -23.48 -13.11 -3.20
N LEU A 248 -22.26 -12.63 -2.93
CA LEU A 248 -21.90 -11.21 -3.03
C LEU A 248 -21.53 -10.78 -4.46
N GLY A 249 -21.54 -11.70 -5.43
CA GLY A 249 -21.14 -11.40 -6.81
C GLY A 249 -19.64 -11.17 -6.98
N ILE A 250 -18.81 -11.67 -6.06
CA ILE A 250 -17.35 -11.55 -6.11
C ILE A 250 -16.79 -12.77 -6.82
N ALA A 251 -16.36 -12.59 -8.07
CA ALA A 251 -15.74 -13.65 -8.84
C ALA A 251 -14.39 -14.06 -8.21
N SER A 252 -14.20 -15.36 -7.99
CA SER A 252 -12.97 -15.92 -7.40
C SER A 252 -12.56 -17.24 -8.04
N THR A 253 -11.25 -17.46 -8.14
CA THR A 253 -10.65 -18.73 -8.57
C THR A 253 -10.11 -19.48 -7.36
N LEU A 254 -10.42 -20.76 -7.23
CA LEU A 254 -9.78 -21.64 -6.26
C LEU A 254 -8.37 -22.00 -6.73
N ASP A 255 -7.36 -21.57 -5.98
CA ASP A 255 -5.95 -21.78 -6.32
C ASP A 255 -5.29 -22.76 -5.34
N HIS A 256 -5.12 -24.02 -5.76
CA HIS A 256 -4.54 -25.06 -4.90
C HIS A 256 -3.06 -24.83 -4.58
N GLY A 257 -2.35 -24.07 -5.42
CA GLY A 257 -0.94 -23.72 -5.22
C GLY A 257 -0.74 -22.52 -4.31
N LEU A 258 -1.83 -21.79 -3.97
CA LEU A 258 -1.76 -20.63 -3.11
C LEU A 258 -1.44 -21.03 -1.67
N VAL A 259 -0.16 -20.98 -1.36
CA VAL A 259 0.40 -21.12 -0.01
C VAL A 259 1.24 -19.88 0.29
N ARG A 260 0.84 -19.14 1.32
CA ARG A 260 1.40 -17.82 1.59
C ARG A 260 2.82 -17.90 2.15
N GLY A 261 3.60 -16.86 1.89
CA GLY A 261 5.00 -16.79 2.29
C GLY A 261 5.27 -16.51 3.78
N LEU A 262 4.25 -16.45 4.63
CA LEU A 262 4.41 -16.22 6.07
C LEU A 262 3.84 -17.40 6.84
N ASP A 263 4.60 -17.91 7.80
CA ASP A 263 4.25 -19.17 8.45
C ASP A 263 3.09 -19.04 9.45
N TYR A 264 2.61 -17.82 9.74
CA TYR A 264 1.50 -17.60 10.66
C TYR A 264 0.11 -17.84 10.04
N TYR A 265 -0.01 -17.98 8.72
CA TYR A 265 -1.33 -18.07 8.07
C TYR A 265 -2.07 -19.37 8.43
N SER A 266 -3.38 -19.24 8.59
CA SER A 266 -4.37 -20.29 8.80
C SER A 266 -5.61 -20.01 7.94
N HIS A 267 -6.60 -20.92 7.97
CA HIS A 267 -7.92 -20.80 7.36
C HIS A 267 -7.88 -20.15 5.97
N THR A 268 -8.64 -19.09 5.72
CA THR A 268 -8.74 -18.46 4.40
C THR A 268 -7.44 -17.75 4.04
N VAL A 269 -6.94 -17.95 2.83
CA VAL A 269 -5.84 -17.17 2.25
C VAL A 269 -6.22 -16.72 0.84
N PHE A 270 -5.77 -15.55 0.43
CA PHE A 270 -6.16 -14.98 -0.85
C PHE A 270 -5.17 -13.98 -1.42
N GLU A 271 -5.24 -13.80 -2.74
CA GLU A 271 -4.48 -12.82 -3.50
C GLU A 271 -5.37 -12.18 -4.58
N PHE A 272 -5.17 -10.89 -4.84
CA PHE A 272 -5.67 -10.24 -6.05
C PHE A 272 -4.50 -10.11 -7.03
N ILE A 273 -4.65 -10.78 -8.17
CA ILE A 273 -3.59 -10.95 -9.17
C ILE A 273 -3.95 -10.14 -10.41
N ASP A 274 -2.97 -9.40 -10.93
CA ASP A 274 -3.08 -8.75 -12.24
C ASP A 274 -3.02 -9.81 -13.34
N THR A 275 -4.06 -9.91 -14.16
CA THR A 275 -4.15 -10.91 -15.23
C THR A 275 -3.08 -10.77 -16.29
N LYS A 276 -2.55 -9.55 -16.50
CA LYS A 276 -1.56 -9.29 -17.54
C LYS A 276 -0.16 -9.69 -17.10
N SER A 277 0.22 -9.35 -15.88
CA SER A 277 1.57 -9.63 -15.36
C SER A 277 1.67 -10.90 -14.50
N GLY A 278 0.54 -11.45 -14.05
CA GLY A 278 0.50 -12.54 -13.06
C GLY A 278 0.99 -12.12 -11.68
N LEU A 279 1.13 -10.82 -11.40
CA LEU A 279 1.66 -10.32 -10.13
C LEU A 279 0.56 -10.10 -9.10
N ALA A 280 0.74 -10.67 -7.91
CA ALA A 280 -0.09 -10.35 -6.75
C ALA A 280 0.13 -8.89 -6.31
N CYS A 281 -0.97 -8.13 -6.24
CA CYS A 281 -0.97 -6.71 -5.87
C CYS A 281 -1.50 -6.45 -4.46
N LEU A 282 -2.47 -7.26 -4.04
CA LEU A 282 -3.03 -7.31 -2.69
C LEU A 282 -3.07 -8.77 -2.26
N ALA A 283 -2.71 -9.04 -1.01
CA ALA A 283 -2.76 -10.40 -0.50
C ALA A 283 -3.04 -10.44 1.00
N GLY A 284 -3.71 -11.50 1.45
CA GLY A 284 -4.16 -11.61 2.82
C GLY A 284 -4.56 -13.02 3.22
N GLY A 285 -5.16 -13.10 4.41
CA GLY A 285 -5.66 -14.35 4.97
C GLY A 285 -5.77 -14.30 6.49
N CYS A 286 -6.28 -15.39 7.05
CA CYS A 286 -6.39 -15.54 8.50
C CYS A 286 -5.05 -15.89 9.12
N TYR A 287 -4.82 -15.49 10.36
CA TYR A 287 -3.55 -15.72 11.06
C TYR A 287 -3.73 -15.93 12.57
N ASP A 288 -4.69 -16.79 12.93
CA ASP A 288 -5.14 -17.05 14.30
C ASP A 288 -4.03 -17.43 15.31
N ASN A 289 -2.88 -17.91 14.84
CA ASN A 289 -1.77 -18.32 15.71
C ASN A 289 -0.82 -17.16 16.07
N LEU A 290 -0.92 -16.01 15.39
CA LEU A 290 0.06 -14.93 15.53
C LEU A 290 0.03 -14.30 16.93
N VAL A 291 -1.16 -14.00 17.45
CA VAL A 291 -1.32 -13.35 18.76
C VAL A 291 -0.75 -14.23 19.87
N GLU A 292 -1.02 -15.54 19.82
CA GLU A 292 -0.47 -16.51 20.78
C GLU A 292 1.05 -16.63 20.66
N SER A 293 1.60 -16.64 19.44
CA SER A 293 3.06 -16.71 19.22
C SER A 293 3.83 -15.51 19.80
N LEU A 294 3.14 -14.38 20.03
CA LEU A 294 3.69 -13.17 20.63
C LEU A 294 3.37 -13.05 22.13
N GLY A 295 2.83 -14.11 22.76
CA GLY A 295 2.55 -14.17 24.18
C GLY A 295 1.16 -13.66 24.59
N GLY A 296 0.26 -13.45 23.64
CA GLY A 296 -1.14 -13.13 23.89
C GLY A 296 -2.05 -14.37 23.99
N PRO A 297 -3.36 -14.18 24.17
CA PRO A 297 -4.34 -15.26 24.12
C PRO A 297 -4.59 -15.74 22.68
N ALA A 298 -5.10 -16.96 22.53
CA ALA A 298 -5.59 -17.45 21.24
C ALA A 298 -6.67 -16.50 20.69
N THR A 299 -6.40 -15.89 19.54
CA THR A 299 -7.19 -14.79 18.99
C THR A 299 -7.35 -14.97 17.48
N SER A 300 -8.58 -15.12 17.01
CA SER A 300 -8.82 -15.18 15.57
C SER A 300 -8.58 -13.85 14.91
N CYS A 301 -7.89 -13.87 13.76
CA CYS A 301 -7.50 -12.67 13.05
C CYS A 301 -7.56 -12.90 11.55
N ILE A 302 -7.91 -11.86 10.80
CA ILE A 302 -7.78 -11.82 9.35
C ILE A 302 -7.42 -10.42 8.89
N GLY A 303 -6.61 -10.35 7.84
CA GLY A 303 -6.19 -9.08 7.27
C GLY A 303 -5.60 -9.26 5.89
N TRP A 304 -5.21 -8.13 5.30
CA TRP A 304 -4.52 -8.09 4.03
C TRP A 304 -3.60 -6.90 3.96
N ALA A 305 -2.63 -6.99 3.05
CA ALA A 305 -1.76 -5.89 2.71
C ALA A 305 -1.56 -5.79 1.19
N ALA A 306 -1.33 -4.58 0.71
CA ALA A 306 -1.10 -4.26 -0.68
C ALA A 306 0.13 -3.35 -0.83
N GLY A 307 0.91 -3.60 -1.89
CA GLY A 307 2.03 -2.74 -2.25
C GLY A 307 1.51 -1.51 -2.99
N VAL A 308 1.61 -0.33 -2.37
CA VAL A 308 1.08 0.92 -2.92
C VAL A 308 1.70 1.23 -4.28
N GLU A 309 2.98 0.92 -4.47
CA GLU A 309 3.68 1.09 -5.74
C GLU A 309 3.07 0.28 -6.88
N ARG A 310 2.68 -0.98 -6.60
CA ARG A 310 2.11 -1.86 -7.63
C ARG A 310 0.73 -1.37 -8.01
N LEU A 311 -0.10 -1.04 -7.03
CA LEU A 311 -1.42 -0.48 -7.27
C LEU A 311 -1.32 0.84 -8.04
N THR A 312 -0.40 1.73 -7.66
CA THR A 312 -0.19 3.02 -8.35
C THR A 312 0.27 2.83 -9.79
N ALA A 313 1.09 1.80 -10.08
CA ALA A 313 1.53 1.52 -11.44
C ALA A 313 0.42 0.97 -12.36
N LEU A 314 -0.62 0.37 -11.78
CA LEU A 314 -1.78 -0.17 -12.50
C LEU A 314 -2.96 0.82 -12.54
N CYS A 315 -3.05 1.73 -11.58
CA CYS A 315 -4.13 2.69 -11.46
C CYS A 315 -4.05 3.76 -12.55
N THR A 316 -5.17 3.98 -13.24
CA THR A 316 -5.32 5.02 -14.26
C THR A 316 -6.01 6.28 -13.74
N LEU A 317 -6.45 6.28 -12.47
CA LEU A 317 -7.12 7.42 -11.85
C LEU A 317 -6.11 8.55 -11.61
N THR A 318 -6.47 9.74 -12.01
CA THR A 318 -5.65 10.94 -11.81
C THR A 318 -5.96 11.58 -10.47
N PRO A 319 -4.94 11.94 -9.66
CA PRO A 319 -5.15 12.69 -8.43
C PRO A 319 -5.92 13.99 -8.71
N PRO A 320 -6.85 14.39 -7.83
CA PRO A 320 -7.50 15.68 -7.95
C PRO A 320 -6.45 16.79 -7.95
N GLN A 321 -6.49 17.67 -8.96
CA GLN A 321 -5.59 18.80 -9.08
C GLN A 321 -6.30 20.04 -8.55
N PRO A 322 -5.88 20.61 -7.41
CA PRO A 322 -6.44 21.88 -6.98
C PRO A 322 -6.09 22.97 -8.00
N MET A 323 -6.95 23.97 -8.11
CA MET A 323 -6.68 25.12 -8.96
C MET A 323 -5.38 25.80 -8.53
N GLN A 324 -4.44 25.89 -9.48
CA GLN A 324 -3.15 26.53 -9.31
C GLN A 324 -3.22 27.96 -9.89
N ILE A 325 -2.84 28.96 -9.09
CA ILE A 325 -2.86 30.39 -9.45
C ILE A 325 -1.44 30.94 -9.37
N ALA A 326 -0.97 31.64 -10.39
CA ALA A 326 0.28 32.38 -10.36
C ALA A 326 0.05 33.82 -9.91
N MET A 327 0.77 34.30 -8.91
CA MET A 327 0.87 35.72 -8.56
C MET A 327 2.12 36.30 -9.25
N VAL A 328 1.91 37.27 -10.13
CA VAL A 328 2.90 37.81 -11.07
C VAL A 328 3.02 39.32 -10.85
N PRO A 329 3.92 39.79 -9.97
CA PRO A 329 4.16 41.22 -9.78
C PRO A 329 4.90 41.81 -11.00
N VAL A 330 4.54 43.04 -11.36
CA VAL A 330 5.14 43.82 -12.44
C VAL A 330 5.51 45.21 -11.93
N GLY A 331 6.80 45.48 -11.77
CA GLY A 331 7.29 46.74 -11.19
C GLY A 331 7.35 46.72 -9.67
N ASN A 332 7.26 47.88 -9.02
CA ASN A 332 7.48 48.00 -7.57
C ASN A 332 6.20 47.78 -6.75
N VAL A 333 5.61 46.59 -6.90
CA VAL A 333 4.28 46.24 -6.38
C VAL A 333 4.27 44.97 -5.53
N THR A 334 5.46 44.54 -5.09
CA THR A 334 5.69 43.30 -4.35
C THR A 334 4.79 43.21 -3.11
N ILE A 335 4.77 44.25 -2.26
CA ILE A 335 4.04 44.20 -0.99
C ILE A 335 2.51 44.08 -1.20
N PRO A 336 1.85 44.93 -2.01
CA PRO A 336 0.43 44.76 -2.33
C PRO A 336 0.11 43.39 -2.96
N ALA A 337 0.94 42.92 -3.90
CA ALA A 337 0.75 41.61 -4.53
C ALA A 337 0.89 40.45 -3.51
N MET A 338 1.82 40.55 -2.56
CA MET A 338 1.97 39.56 -1.49
C MET A 338 0.77 39.56 -0.53
N GLN A 339 0.21 40.73 -0.21
CA GLN A 339 -1.03 40.84 0.59
C GLN A 339 -2.18 40.11 -0.12
N LEU A 340 -2.34 40.34 -1.42
CA LEU A 340 -3.37 39.67 -2.22
C LEU A 340 -3.16 38.14 -2.29
N ALA A 341 -1.91 37.71 -2.50
CA ALA A 341 -1.57 36.29 -2.49
C ALA A 341 -1.87 35.66 -1.12
N ALA A 342 -1.61 36.37 -0.02
CA ALA A 342 -1.94 35.91 1.32
C ALA A 342 -3.45 35.77 1.52
N SER A 343 -4.26 36.73 1.06
CA SER A 343 -5.73 36.64 1.13
C SER A 343 -6.27 35.44 0.35
N LEU A 344 -5.76 35.18 -0.85
CA LEU A 344 -6.15 34.02 -1.65
C LEU A 344 -5.75 32.69 -1.00
N ARG A 345 -4.55 32.61 -0.41
CA ARG A 345 -4.10 31.43 0.34
C ARG A 345 -4.94 31.20 1.60
N ALA A 346 -5.29 32.27 2.32
CA ALA A 346 -6.17 32.21 3.49
C ALA A 346 -7.58 31.70 3.13
N ALA A 347 -8.02 31.93 1.89
CA ALA A 347 -9.26 31.40 1.35
C ALA A 347 -9.16 29.94 0.83
N GLY A 348 -7.98 29.30 0.94
CA GLY A 348 -7.78 27.90 0.56
C GLY A 348 -7.30 27.67 -0.88
N HIS A 349 -6.96 28.73 -1.63
CA HIS A 349 -6.41 28.59 -2.98
C HIS A 349 -4.91 28.29 -2.97
N THR A 350 -4.44 27.55 -3.98
CA THR A 350 -3.00 27.34 -4.18
C THR A 350 -2.43 28.48 -5.03
N VAL A 351 -1.59 29.32 -4.43
CA VAL A 351 -1.01 30.50 -5.08
C VAL A 351 0.51 30.45 -5.12
N HIS A 352 1.07 30.35 -6.31
CA HIS A 352 2.50 30.41 -6.59
C HIS A 352 2.97 31.86 -6.66
N TRP A 353 3.96 32.21 -5.86
CA TRP A 353 4.65 33.49 -6.02
C TRP A 353 5.73 33.35 -7.09
N ILE A 354 5.62 34.11 -8.17
CA ILE A 354 6.57 34.04 -9.29
C ILE A 354 7.05 35.46 -9.57
N ASP A 355 8.23 35.80 -9.08
CA ASP A 355 8.82 37.12 -9.26
C ASP A 355 10.16 36.98 -9.99
N PHE A 356 10.18 37.44 -11.24
CA PHE A 356 11.37 37.49 -12.08
C PHE A 356 11.36 38.78 -12.90
N PRO A 357 12.53 39.39 -13.18
CA PRO A 357 12.60 40.64 -13.94
C PRO A 357 11.90 40.60 -15.31
N GLN A 358 11.86 39.43 -15.95
CA GLN A 358 11.21 39.26 -17.25
C GLN A 358 9.84 38.58 -17.10
N LEU A 359 8.76 39.29 -17.44
CA LEU A 359 7.39 38.76 -17.45
C LEU A 359 7.28 37.45 -18.24
N LYS A 360 7.95 37.34 -19.39
CA LYS A 360 7.99 36.10 -20.18
C LYS A 360 8.50 34.89 -19.40
N LYS A 361 9.49 35.08 -18.50
CA LYS A 361 9.98 34.01 -17.63
C LYS A 361 8.98 33.69 -16.52
N GLN A 362 8.33 34.71 -15.94
CA GLN A 362 7.27 34.50 -14.95
C GLN A 362 6.13 33.64 -15.53
N MET A 363 5.65 33.99 -16.73
CA MET A 363 4.59 33.23 -17.41
C MET A 363 5.02 31.80 -17.76
N LYS A 364 6.29 31.59 -18.16
CA LYS A 364 6.83 30.25 -18.41
C LYS A 364 6.86 29.40 -17.14
N LEU A 365 7.19 29.99 -15.99
CA LEU A 365 7.17 29.29 -14.71
C LEU A 365 5.74 28.98 -14.26
N ALA A 366 4.79 29.88 -14.49
CA ALA A 366 3.37 29.63 -14.21
C ALA A 366 2.88 28.39 -14.96
N ASP A 367 3.22 28.28 -16.25
CA ASP A 367 2.94 27.09 -17.07
C ASP A 367 3.63 25.83 -16.52
N GLN A 368 4.91 25.92 -16.14
CA GLN A 368 5.65 24.79 -15.54
C GLN A 368 5.07 24.30 -14.21
N TYR A 369 4.49 25.18 -13.41
CA TYR A 369 3.79 24.82 -12.16
C TYR A 369 2.36 24.35 -12.39
N GLY A 370 1.89 24.29 -13.64
CA GLY A 370 0.53 23.88 -13.98
C GLY A 370 -0.52 24.91 -13.54
N CYS A 371 -0.16 26.20 -13.47
CA CYS A 371 -1.11 27.26 -13.16
C CYS A 371 -2.21 27.30 -14.23
N SER A 372 -3.45 27.30 -13.77
CA SER A 372 -4.63 27.52 -14.62
C SER A 372 -4.86 29.01 -14.88
N HIS A 373 -4.47 29.86 -13.93
CA HIS A 373 -4.65 31.31 -13.95
C HIS A 373 -3.39 32.03 -13.51
N ALA A 374 -3.21 33.26 -13.99
CA ALA A 374 -2.22 34.20 -13.49
C ALA A 374 -2.90 35.52 -13.10
N ILE A 375 -2.54 36.06 -11.94
CA ILE A 375 -2.92 37.39 -11.47
C ILE A 375 -1.72 38.29 -11.68
N LEU A 376 -1.85 39.24 -12.61
CA LEU A 376 -0.85 40.26 -12.83
C LEU A 376 -1.20 41.45 -11.95
N VAL A 377 -0.24 41.89 -11.15
CA VAL A 377 -0.34 43.09 -10.32
C VAL A 377 0.76 44.02 -10.80
N GLY A 378 0.38 45.14 -11.42
CA GLY A 378 1.28 46.21 -11.85
C GLY A 378 0.94 47.53 -11.18
N GLU A 379 1.68 48.59 -11.50
CA GLU A 379 1.44 49.91 -10.92
C GLU A 379 0.09 50.50 -11.37
N ASP A 380 -0.33 50.23 -12.60
CA ASP A 380 -1.62 50.70 -13.13
C ASP A 380 -2.80 49.91 -12.53
N GLU A 381 -2.65 48.60 -12.35
CA GLU A 381 -3.54 47.76 -11.53
C GLU A 381 -3.80 48.35 -10.16
N LEU A 382 -2.73 48.71 -9.44
CA LEU A 382 -2.87 49.27 -8.10
C LEU A 382 -3.55 50.64 -8.09
N LYS A 383 -3.23 51.52 -9.04
CA LYS A 383 -3.89 52.85 -9.16
C LYS A 383 -5.39 52.73 -9.40
N GLU A 384 -5.81 51.68 -10.11
CA GLU A 384 -7.21 51.40 -10.45
C GLU A 384 -7.90 50.45 -9.45
N GLU A 385 -7.27 50.17 -8.30
CA GLU A 385 -7.78 49.23 -7.28
C GLU A 385 -8.21 47.86 -7.83
N SER A 386 -7.52 47.39 -8.87
CA SER A 386 -7.89 46.19 -9.62
C SER A 386 -6.67 45.33 -9.93
N VAL A 387 -6.90 44.13 -10.44
CA VAL A 387 -5.86 43.21 -10.91
C VAL A 387 -6.27 42.62 -12.25
N THR A 388 -5.28 42.28 -13.06
CA THR A 388 -5.53 41.56 -14.31
C THR A 388 -5.48 40.07 -14.04
N VAL A 389 -6.60 39.38 -14.21
CA VAL A 389 -6.65 37.91 -14.15
C VAL A 389 -6.58 37.36 -15.57
N LYS A 390 -5.64 36.44 -15.81
CA LYS A 390 -5.43 35.78 -17.08
C LYS A 390 -5.68 34.28 -16.95
N ALA A 391 -6.67 33.77 -17.67
CA ALA A 391 -6.88 32.33 -17.84
C ALA A 391 -5.83 31.78 -18.81
N LEU A 392 -4.92 30.94 -18.32
CA LEU A 392 -3.74 30.50 -19.08
C LEU A 392 -4.11 29.52 -20.19
N THR A 393 -5.11 28.67 -19.96
CA THR A 393 -5.62 27.70 -20.94
C THR A 393 -6.41 28.39 -22.06
N GLN A 394 -7.33 29.28 -21.71
CA GLN A 394 -8.23 29.96 -22.65
C GLN A 394 -7.58 31.19 -23.32
N ARG A 395 -6.45 31.66 -22.77
CA ARG A 395 -5.76 32.90 -23.16
C ARG A 395 -6.65 34.15 -23.07
N ALA A 396 -7.73 34.08 -22.31
CA ALA A 396 -8.56 35.22 -21.97
C ALA A 396 -7.94 36.00 -20.80
N GLN A 397 -8.16 37.32 -20.80
CA GLN A 397 -7.77 38.18 -19.69
C GLN A 397 -8.93 39.11 -19.35
N GLU A 398 -9.10 39.37 -18.07
CA GLU A 398 -10.13 40.28 -17.57
C GLU A 398 -9.60 41.08 -16.38
N ARG A 399 -10.23 42.23 -16.15
CA ARG A 399 -9.90 43.12 -15.04
C ARG A 399 -10.87 42.85 -13.90
N VAL A 400 -10.33 42.51 -12.73
CA VAL A 400 -11.13 42.18 -11.54
C VAL A 400 -10.77 43.17 -10.43
N PRO A 401 -11.74 43.80 -9.75
CA PRO A 401 -11.45 44.61 -8.56
C PRO A 401 -10.66 43.80 -7.54
N ALA A 402 -9.59 44.36 -6.98
CA ALA A 402 -8.68 43.64 -6.09
C ALA A 402 -9.42 43.09 -4.86
N ALA A 403 -10.38 43.87 -4.33
CA ALA A 403 -11.25 43.46 -3.23
C ALA A 403 -12.11 42.22 -3.54
N ASN A 404 -12.40 41.94 -4.81
CA ASN A 404 -13.29 40.86 -5.23
C ASN A 404 -12.54 39.62 -5.76
N VAL A 405 -11.20 39.65 -5.84
CA VAL A 405 -10.44 38.56 -6.48
C VAL A 405 -10.64 37.21 -5.79
N VAL A 406 -10.81 37.19 -4.47
CA VAL A 406 -11.07 35.96 -3.72
C VAL A 406 -12.46 35.41 -4.07
N ALA A 407 -13.48 36.27 -4.10
CA ALA A 407 -14.83 35.88 -4.49
C ALA A 407 -14.89 35.36 -5.93
N TYR A 408 -14.13 36.01 -6.83
CA TYR A 408 -13.96 35.59 -8.21
C TYR A 408 -13.45 34.14 -8.32
N PHE A 409 -12.34 33.79 -7.65
CA PHE A 409 -11.80 32.43 -7.70
C PHE A 409 -12.68 31.39 -6.97
N ASN A 410 -13.38 31.79 -5.90
CA ASN A 410 -14.38 30.93 -5.25
C ASN A 410 -15.54 30.58 -6.17
N ALA A 411 -16.00 31.52 -7.01
CA ALA A 411 -17.06 31.26 -7.97
C ALA A 411 -16.63 30.25 -9.04
N ILE A 412 -15.39 30.36 -9.54
CA ILE A 412 -14.84 29.42 -10.53
C ILE A 412 -14.69 28.01 -9.93
N LEU A 413 -14.23 27.89 -8.67
CA LEU A 413 -14.13 26.58 -8.02
C LEU A 413 -15.48 25.88 -7.81
N ARG A 414 -16.58 26.63 -7.71
CA ARG A 414 -17.94 26.06 -7.55
C ARG A 414 -18.55 25.62 -8.88
N SER A 415 -18.05 26.10 -10.01
CA SER A 415 -18.55 25.77 -11.34
C SER A 415 -17.80 24.61 -12.00
N ILE A 416 -16.73 24.12 -11.36
CA ILE A 416 -15.98 22.90 -11.69
C ILE A 416 -16.48 21.78 -10.79
#